data_AF-A0A1V5RC53-F1
#
_entry.id   AF-A0A1V5RC53-F1
#
_cell.length_a   1.000
_cell.length_b   1.000
_cell.length_c   1.000
_cell.angle_alpha   90.00
_cell.angle_beta   90.00
_cell.angle_gamma   90.00
#
_symmetry.space_group_name_H-M   'P 1'
#
loop_
_entity.id
_entity.type
_entity.pdbx_description
1 polymer ?
#
loop_
_entity_poly.entity_id
_entity_poly.type
_entity_poly.pdbx_seq_one_letter_code
_entity_poly.pdbx_strand_id
1 'polypeptide(L)'
;MDRSLAETLLYRRELDLPGEPYVFYSPEVAAADGLTIKALEDFAGPPTVLYVAPMPNLPEVIPPDVPVSDKAYFLARCAVASVTPETHAAGHDGIAGLAAALQQGAITPLTRPYCEAVLRLTGAGDLATARDLALARRGPGS
;
A
#
# COMPACT_ATOMS: atom_id res chain seq x y z
N MET A 1 28.11 10.40 3.31
CA MET A 1 26.88 10.52 4.12
C MET A 1 26.93 9.43 5.17
N ASP A 2 26.67 9.76 6.44
CA ASP A 2 26.58 8.76 7.51
C ASP A 2 25.36 7.85 7.29
N ARG A 3 25.50 6.54 7.55
CA ARG A 3 24.43 5.56 7.36
C ARG A 3 23.24 5.85 8.26
N SER A 4 23.47 6.22 9.52
CA SER A 4 22.39 6.54 10.46
C SER A 4 21.57 7.76 10.01
N LEU A 5 22.25 8.77 9.45
CA LEU A 5 21.59 9.91 8.83
C LEU A 5 20.78 9.49 7.61
N ALA A 6 21.32 8.64 6.73
CA ALA A 6 20.64 8.14 5.55
C ALA A 6 19.36 7.35 5.90
N GLU A 7 19.45 6.47 6.90
CA GLU A 7 18.32 5.69 7.42
C GLU A 7 17.25 6.61 8.02
N THR A 8 17.66 7.61 8.81
CA THR A 8 16.73 8.59 9.39
C THR A 8 16.02 9.42 8.33
N LEU A 9 16.73 9.85 7.28
CA LEU A 9 16.14 10.59 6.17
C LEU A 9 15.13 9.75 5.38
N LEU A 10 15.47 8.48 5.11
CA LEU A 10 14.53 7.54 4.49
C LEU A 10 13.31 7.30 5.38
N TYR A 11 13.50 7.07 6.67
CA TYR A 11 12.40 6.84 7.60
C TYR A 11 11.42 8.01 7.66
N ARG A 12 11.94 9.24 7.81
CA ARG A 12 11.14 10.48 7.80
C ARG A 12 10.34 10.66 6.52
N ARG A 13 10.93 10.34 5.36
CA ARG A 13 10.25 10.43 4.07
C ARG A 13 9.01 9.53 4.04
N GLU A 14 9.13 8.31 4.54
CA GLU A 14 8.04 7.32 4.48
C GLU A 14 6.93 7.62 5.47
N LEU A 15 7.23 8.32 6.56
CA LEU A 15 6.23 8.84 7.49
C LEU A 15 5.58 10.15 7.00
N ASP A 16 5.94 10.64 5.81
CA ASP A 16 5.59 11.98 5.31
C ASP A 16 5.98 13.13 6.27
N LEU A 17 7.10 12.94 6.98
CA LEU A 17 7.67 13.89 7.93
C LEU A 17 9.12 14.28 7.56
N PRO A 18 9.44 14.64 6.29
CA PRO A 18 10.81 14.82 5.82
C PRO A 18 11.59 15.91 6.58
N GLY A 19 10.88 16.90 7.12
CA GLY A 19 11.45 18.03 7.85
C GLY A 19 11.55 17.85 9.36
N GLU A 20 11.04 16.75 9.93
CA GLU A 20 10.93 16.64 11.38
C GLU A 20 12.26 16.29 12.06
N PRO A 21 12.90 17.23 12.80
CA PRO A 21 14.25 17.02 13.27
C PRO A 21 14.33 16.02 14.43
N TYR A 22 13.21 15.73 15.09
CA TYR A 22 13.14 14.86 16.28
C TYR A 22 12.69 13.43 15.98
N VAL A 23 12.34 13.13 14.73
CA VAL A 23 11.99 11.76 14.30
C VAL A 23 13.28 11.05 13.92
N PHE A 24 13.67 10.01 14.65
CA PHE A 24 14.88 9.26 14.37
C PHE A 24 14.55 7.83 13.97
N TYR A 25 15.33 7.26 13.06
CA TYR A 25 15.18 5.84 12.75
C TYR A 25 15.63 5.00 13.94
N SER A 26 14.74 4.13 14.40
CA SER A 26 15.04 3.02 15.30
C SER A 26 14.46 1.76 14.67
N PRO A 27 15.23 0.67 14.50
CA PRO A 27 14.73 -0.56 13.91
C PRO A 27 13.51 -1.13 14.63
N GLU A 28 13.47 -1.01 15.97
CA GLU A 28 12.35 -1.50 16.79
C GLU A 28 11.08 -0.68 16.57
N VAL A 29 11.21 0.64 16.52
CA VAL A 29 10.08 1.56 16.30
C VAL A 29 9.58 1.43 14.86
N ALA A 30 10.49 1.45 13.89
CA ALA A 30 10.13 1.32 12.48
C ALA A 30 9.42 -0.03 12.21
N ALA A 31 9.88 -1.12 12.82
CA ALA A 31 9.23 -2.42 12.68
C ALA A 31 7.79 -2.41 13.25
N ALA A 32 7.55 -1.70 14.35
CA ALA A 32 6.20 -1.51 14.90
C ALA A 32 5.30 -0.70 13.95
N ASP A 33 5.88 0.25 13.21
CA ASP A 33 5.22 1.01 12.14
C ASP A 33 5.11 0.22 10.82
N GLY A 34 5.46 -1.08 10.82
CA GLY A 34 5.39 -1.94 9.64
C GLY A 34 6.43 -1.58 8.57
N LEU A 35 7.54 -0.96 8.95
CA LEU A 35 8.56 -0.45 8.05
C LEU A 35 9.95 -0.94 8.46
N THR A 36 10.74 -1.40 7.51
CA THR A 36 12.16 -1.71 7.77
C THR A 36 13.05 -1.05 6.73
N ILE A 37 14.22 -0.57 7.12
CA ILE A 37 15.23 -0.11 6.17
C ILE A 37 16.22 -1.24 5.95
N LYS A 38 16.39 -1.64 4.70
CA LYS A 38 17.28 -2.73 4.27
C LYS A 38 18.40 -2.18 3.41
N ALA A 39 19.50 -2.92 3.38
CA ALA A 39 20.66 -2.63 2.54
C ALA A 39 20.79 -3.69 1.45
N LEU A 40 21.12 -3.23 0.25
CA LEU A 40 21.67 -4.06 -0.81
C LEU A 40 23.12 -3.64 -1.02
N GLU A 41 24.00 -4.60 -1.28
CA GLU A 41 25.45 -4.40 -1.41
C GLU A 41 25.89 -4.68 -2.86
N ASP A 42 27.16 -4.37 -3.16
CA ASP A 42 27.84 -4.77 -4.39
C ASP A 42 27.25 -4.21 -5.70
N PHE A 43 26.74 -2.97 -5.69
CA PHE A 43 26.36 -2.30 -6.93
C PHE A 43 27.57 -1.73 -7.67
N ALA A 44 27.48 -1.72 -9.00
CA ALA A 44 28.41 -0.97 -9.84
C ALA A 44 28.23 0.54 -9.61
N GLY A 45 28.99 1.10 -8.67
CA GLY A 45 28.91 2.50 -8.26
C GLY A 45 28.85 2.63 -6.74
N PRO A 46 27.69 2.96 -6.14
CA PRO A 46 27.59 3.03 -4.68
C PRO A 46 27.79 1.64 -4.06
N PRO A 47 28.63 1.49 -3.02
CA PRO A 47 28.88 0.19 -2.39
C PRO A 47 27.65 -0.35 -1.64
N THR A 48 26.73 0.53 -1.25
CA THR A 48 25.50 0.16 -0.54
C THR A 48 24.35 1.03 -0.99
N VAL A 49 23.21 0.40 -1.25
CA VAL A 49 21.92 1.07 -1.50
C VAL A 49 20.99 0.74 -0.34
N LEU A 50 20.50 1.78 0.34
CA LEU A 50 19.47 1.65 1.35
C LEU A 50 18.10 1.82 0.71
N TYR A 51 17.15 0.97 1.10
CA TYR A 51 15.78 1.06 0.63
C TYR A 51 14.80 0.72 1.75
N VAL A 52 13.60 1.27 1.61
CA VAL A 52 12.49 1.00 2.52
C VAL A 52 11.81 -0.28 2.07
N ALA A 53 11.71 -1.23 3.00
CA ALA A 53 10.98 -2.46 2.84
C ALA A 53 9.74 -2.41 3.75
N PRO A 54 8.59 -1.96 3.22
CA PRO A 54 7.34 -2.00 3.97
C PRO A 54 6.95 -3.46 4.22
N MET A 55 6.26 -3.68 5.33
CA MET A 55 5.62 -4.95 5.61
C MET A 55 4.64 -5.26 4.47
N PRO A 56 4.58 -6.52 3.98
CA PRO A 56 3.64 -6.86 2.93
C PRO A 56 2.20 -6.52 3.34
N ASN A 57 1.54 -5.68 2.55
CA ASN A 57 0.14 -5.29 2.77
C ASN A 57 -0.86 -6.41 2.45
N LEU A 58 -0.37 -7.53 1.93
CA LEU A 58 -1.14 -8.75 1.68
C LEU A 58 -0.45 -9.92 2.39
N PRO A 59 -1.20 -10.77 3.12
CA PRO A 59 -0.63 -11.88 3.89
C PRO A 59 -0.07 -12.99 3.00
N GLU A 60 -0.45 -13.03 1.72
CA GLU A 60 -0.11 -14.11 0.80
C GLU A 60 0.42 -13.56 -0.53
N VAL A 61 1.55 -14.11 -0.98
CA VAL A 61 2.04 -13.91 -2.33
C VAL A 61 1.20 -14.79 -3.25
N ILE A 62 0.39 -14.16 -4.10
CA ILE A 62 -0.49 -14.90 -5.00
C ILE A 62 0.35 -15.65 -6.05
N PRO A 63 0.26 -16.99 -6.15
CA PRO A 63 1.07 -17.77 -7.08
C PRO A 63 0.90 -17.34 -8.55
N PRO A 64 1.95 -17.47 -9.39
CA PRO A 64 1.92 -16.99 -10.77
C PRO A 64 0.90 -17.73 -11.65
N ASP A 65 0.62 -19.00 -11.35
CA ASP A 65 -0.31 -19.89 -12.04
C ASP A 65 -1.80 -19.65 -11.72
N VAL A 66 -2.11 -18.86 -10.67
CA VAL A 66 -3.51 -18.48 -10.38
C VAL A 66 -4.10 -17.66 -11.55
N PRO A 67 -5.33 -17.96 -12.00
CA PRO A 67 -5.98 -17.20 -13.06
C PRO A 67 -6.10 -15.71 -12.75
N VAL A 68 -5.91 -14.86 -13.77
CA VAL A 68 -6.01 -13.40 -13.64
C VAL A 68 -7.32 -12.94 -13.01
N SER A 69 -8.43 -13.59 -13.34
CA SER A 69 -9.76 -13.32 -12.75
C SER A 69 -9.76 -13.52 -11.24
N ASP A 70 -9.10 -14.56 -10.76
CA ASP A 70 -9.13 -14.99 -9.37
C ASP A 70 -8.18 -14.10 -8.55
N LYS A 71 -7.02 -13.75 -9.12
CA LYS A 71 -6.13 -12.72 -8.56
C LYS A 71 -6.85 -11.39 -8.40
N ALA A 72 -7.53 -10.95 -9.46
CA ALA A 72 -8.26 -9.69 -9.47
C ALA A 72 -9.40 -9.68 -8.44
N TYR A 73 -10.14 -10.79 -8.32
CA TYR A 73 -11.20 -10.93 -7.34
C TYR A 73 -10.68 -10.96 -5.90
N PHE A 74 -9.58 -11.66 -5.65
CA PHE A 74 -8.90 -11.65 -4.35
C PHE A 74 -8.47 -10.23 -3.96
N LEU A 75 -7.78 -9.51 -4.85
CA LEU A 75 -7.37 -8.13 -4.62
C LEU A 75 -8.58 -7.22 -4.38
N ALA A 76 -9.66 -7.38 -5.13
CA ALA A 76 -10.91 -6.64 -4.94
C ALA A 76 -11.52 -6.88 -3.56
N ARG A 77 -11.52 -8.12 -3.06
CA ARG A 77 -11.98 -8.42 -1.71
C ARG A 77 -11.10 -7.77 -0.65
N CYS A 78 -9.79 -7.84 -0.78
CA CYS A 78 -8.86 -7.19 0.14
C CYS A 78 -9.05 -5.67 0.15
N ALA A 79 -9.21 -5.05 -1.02
CA ALA A 79 -9.43 -3.62 -1.16
C ALA A 79 -10.74 -3.17 -0.49
N VAL A 80 -11.85 -3.85 -0.78
CA VAL A 80 -13.15 -3.58 -0.11
C VAL A 80 -13.04 -3.80 1.39
N ALA A 81 -12.37 -4.86 1.83
CA ALA A 81 -12.18 -5.13 3.26
C ALA A 81 -11.30 -4.08 3.94
N SER A 82 -10.35 -3.47 3.24
CA SER A 82 -9.46 -2.45 3.80
C SER A 82 -10.14 -1.10 4.05
N VAL A 83 -11.35 -0.87 3.51
CA VAL A 83 -12.12 0.34 3.77
C VAL A 83 -12.70 0.29 5.19
N THR A 84 -12.09 1.02 6.12
CA THR A 84 -12.59 1.28 7.48
C THR A 84 -12.84 2.78 7.62
N PRO A 85 -13.52 3.25 8.68
CA PRO A 85 -13.66 4.70 8.90
C PRO A 85 -12.30 5.42 8.91
N GLU A 86 -11.29 4.83 9.53
CA GLU A 86 -9.95 5.39 9.67
C GLU A 86 -9.23 5.45 8.32
N THR A 87 -9.21 4.34 7.56
CA THR A 87 -8.53 4.29 6.26
C THR A 87 -9.28 5.09 5.19
N HIS A 88 -10.61 5.17 5.29
CA HIS A 88 -11.44 6.01 4.42
C HIS A 88 -11.15 7.50 4.65
N ALA A 89 -11.06 7.94 5.90
CA ALA A 89 -10.72 9.32 6.23
C ALA A 89 -9.27 9.66 5.80
N ALA A 90 -8.33 8.74 5.99
CA ALA A 90 -6.92 8.95 5.65
C ALA A 90 -6.58 8.80 4.16
N GLY A 91 -7.46 8.22 3.34
CA GLY A 91 -7.12 7.93 1.93
C GLY A 91 -6.21 6.71 1.74
N HIS A 92 -6.08 5.85 2.77
CA HIS A 92 -5.10 4.76 2.82
C HIS A 92 -5.69 3.37 2.55
N ASP A 93 -6.94 3.28 2.09
CA ASP A 93 -7.54 2.00 1.69
C ASP A 93 -7.15 1.57 0.26
N GLY A 94 -7.34 0.30 -0.04
CA GLY A 94 -6.95 -0.31 -1.31
C GLY A 94 -7.74 0.21 -2.52
N ILE A 95 -8.94 0.76 -2.35
CA ILE A 95 -9.72 1.35 -3.45
C ILE A 95 -9.15 2.75 -3.79
N ALA A 96 -8.83 3.55 -2.77
CA ALA A 96 -8.11 4.82 -2.95
C ALA A 96 -6.73 4.60 -3.62
N GLY A 97 -5.97 3.59 -3.16
CA GLY A 97 -4.70 3.22 -3.78
C GLY A 97 -4.83 2.80 -5.25
N LEU A 98 -5.87 2.03 -5.60
CA LEU A 98 -6.16 1.67 -7.00
C LEU A 98 -6.49 2.91 -7.83
N ALA A 99 -7.30 3.83 -7.32
CA ALA A 99 -7.65 5.08 -8.02
C ALA A 99 -6.41 5.96 -8.25
N ALA A 100 -5.53 6.09 -7.26
CA ALA A 100 -4.27 6.84 -7.38
C ALA A 100 -3.33 6.22 -8.42
N ALA A 101 -3.17 4.89 -8.42
CA ALA A 101 -2.36 4.18 -9.40
C ALA A 101 -2.87 4.41 -10.84
N LEU A 102 -4.19 4.39 -11.04
CA LEU A 102 -4.81 4.72 -12.33
C LEU A 102 -4.54 6.16 -12.77
N GLN A 103 -4.66 7.13 -11.86
CA GLN A 103 -4.38 8.54 -12.16
C GLN A 103 -2.90 8.77 -12.55
N GLN A 104 -1.99 8.00 -11.97
CA GLN A 104 -0.57 8.04 -12.29
C GLN A 104 -0.21 7.26 -13.56
N GLY A 105 -1.17 6.61 -14.22
CA GLY A 105 -0.94 5.81 -15.43
C GLY A 105 -0.27 4.45 -15.16
N ALA A 106 -0.28 3.96 -13.92
CA ALA A 106 0.25 2.65 -13.57
C ALA A 106 -0.72 1.54 -14.01
N ILE A 107 -0.65 1.18 -15.30
CA ILE A 107 -1.49 0.15 -15.90
C ILE A 107 -0.74 -1.18 -15.96
N THR A 108 -1.36 -2.22 -15.41
CA THR A 108 -0.88 -3.61 -15.41
C THR A 108 -1.93 -4.52 -16.05
N PRO A 109 -1.58 -5.77 -16.42
CA PRO A 109 -2.56 -6.75 -16.87
C PRO A 109 -3.69 -7.03 -15.87
N LEU A 110 -3.47 -6.77 -14.57
CA LEU A 110 -4.48 -6.93 -13.51
C LEU A 110 -5.38 -5.70 -13.34
N THR A 111 -4.98 -4.53 -13.82
CA THR A 111 -5.65 -3.26 -13.50
C THR A 111 -7.13 -3.26 -13.88
N ARG A 112 -7.47 -3.63 -15.11
CA ARG A 112 -8.87 -3.66 -15.57
C ARG A 112 -9.70 -4.74 -14.86
N PRO A 113 -9.28 -6.02 -14.82
CA PRO A 113 -10.00 -7.06 -14.08
C PRO A 113 -10.21 -6.71 -12.60
N TYR A 114 -9.23 -6.07 -11.96
CA TYR A 114 -9.31 -5.64 -10.56
C TYR A 114 -10.36 -4.54 -10.37
N CYS A 115 -10.38 -3.51 -11.24
CA CYS A 115 -11.43 -2.50 -11.23
C CYS A 115 -12.82 -3.11 -11.40
N GLU A 116 -13.00 -3.97 -12.41
CA GLU A 116 -14.28 -4.63 -12.68
C GLU A 116 -14.73 -5.49 -11.49
N ALA A 117 -13.81 -6.18 -10.82
CA ALA A 117 -14.10 -6.96 -9.63
C ALA A 117 -14.52 -6.09 -8.43
N VAL A 118 -13.86 -4.94 -8.20
CA VAL A 118 -14.26 -3.97 -7.15
C VAL A 118 -15.66 -3.44 -7.41
N LEU A 119 -15.95 -3.01 -8.64
CA LEU A 119 -17.27 -2.51 -9.01
C LEU A 119 -18.35 -3.57 -8.87
N ARG A 120 -18.06 -4.83 -9.25
CA ARG A 120 -18.99 -5.95 -9.09
C ARG A 120 -19.28 -6.27 -7.62
N LEU A 121 -18.25 -6.29 -6.77
CA LEU A 121 -18.41 -6.56 -5.34
C LEU A 121 -19.24 -5.49 -4.64
N THR A 122 -19.04 -4.23 -5.02
CA THR A 122 -19.72 -3.08 -4.40
C THR A 122 -21.05 -2.75 -5.06
N GLY A 123 -21.29 -3.19 -6.30
CA GLY A 123 -22.43 -2.77 -7.11
C GLY A 123 -22.35 -1.32 -7.60
N ALA A 124 -21.15 -0.74 -7.59
CA ALA A 124 -20.91 0.66 -7.95
C ALA A 124 -20.68 0.85 -9.46
N GLY A 125 -20.91 2.07 -9.94
CA GLY A 125 -20.56 2.49 -11.31
C GLY A 125 -19.11 2.96 -11.47
N ASP A 126 -18.47 3.39 -10.37
CA ASP A 126 -17.10 3.89 -10.34
C ASP A 126 -16.41 3.62 -8.98
N LEU A 127 -15.10 3.84 -8.92
CA LEU A 127 -14.30 3.53 -7.73
C LEU A 127 -14.60 4.45 -6.54
N ALA A 128 -14.98 5.70 -6.77
CA ALA A 128 -15.33 6.62 -5.69
C ALA A 128 -16.61 6.15 -4.99
N THR A 129 -17.64 5.86 -5.76
CA THR A 129 -18.89 5.26 -5.30
C THR A 129 -18.67 3.89 -4.65
N ALA A 130 -17.78 3.06 -5.22
CA ALA A 130 -17.43 1.76 -4.64
C ALA A 130 -16.86 1.91 -3.23
N ARG A 131 -16.00 2.90 -3.01
CA ARG A 131 -15.37 3.19 -1.74
C ARG A 131 -16.38 3.62 -0.68
N ASP A 132 -17.29 4.51 -1.04
CA ASP A 132 -18.34 4.98 -0.13
C ASP A 132 -19.34 3.87 0.23
N LEU A 133 -19.73 3.04 -0.74
CA LEU A 133 -20.58 1.88 -0.49
C LEU A 133 -19.89 0.80 0.36
N ALA A 134 -18.58 0.61 0.20
CA ALA A 134 -17.81 -0.31 1.03
C ALA A 134 -17.80 0.12 2.50
N LEU A 135 -17.66 1.43 2.77
CA LEU A 135 -17.77 1.99 4.12
C LEU A 135 -19.19 1.82 4.69
N ALA A 136 -20.22 2.16 3.91
CA ALA A 136 -21.61 2.11 4.36
C ALA A 136 -22.05 0.68 4.75
N ARG A 137 -21.54 -0.34 4.05
CA ARG A 137 -21.84 -1.76 4.36
C ARG A 137 -21.21 -2.27 5.65
N ARG A 138 -20.27 -1.53 6.24
CA ARG A 138 -19.60 -1.83 7.52
C ARG A 138 -20.23 -1.12 8.72
N GLY A 139 -21.50 -0.69 8.64
CA GLY A 139 -22.21 0.09 9.67
C GLY A 139 -21.91 -0.31 11.14
N PRO A 140 -22.11 0.61 12.10
CA PRO A 140 -21.50 0.55 13.42
C PRO A 140 -21.93 -0.70 14.19
N GLY A 141 -20.99 -1.62 14.42
CA GLY A 141 -21.15 -2.76 15.30
C GLY A 141 -21.17 -4.11 14.59
N SER A 142 -20.07 -4.84 14.75
CA SER A 142 -20.10 -6.26 15.09
C SER A 142 -19.12 -6.47 16.23
#